data_AF-A0A527YPU9-F1
#
_entry.id   AF-A0A527YPU9-F1
#
_cell.length_a   1.000
_cell.length_b   1.000
_cell.length_c   1.000
_cell.angle_alpha   90.00
_cell.angle_beta   90.00
_cell.angle_gamma   90.00
#
_symmetry.space_group_name_H-M   'P 1'
#
loop_
_entity.id
_entity.type
_entity.pdbx_description
1 polymer ?
#
loop_
_entity_poly.entity_id
_entity_poly.type
_entity_poly.pdbx_seq_one_letter_code
_entity_poly.pdbx_strand_id
1 'polypeptide(L)'
;ARPGHPSQGLLQAGKLVFSCALGRGGISAGKREGDGATPLGSMRILSGYFRNDHFPGGRKTRLVMAPIGRDLGWCEVPEDRNYNRPVK
;
A
#
# COMPACT_ATOMS: atom_id res chain seq x y z
N ALA A 1 -14.62 0.90 9.87
CA ALA A 1 -13.96 -0.14 10.69
C ALA A 1 -15.02 -1.12 11.20
N ARG A 2 -14.63 -2.35 11.51
CA ARG A 2 -15.52 -3.34 12.11
C ARG A 2 -15.85 -2.92 13.56
N PRO A 3 -17.13 -2.96 13.99
CA PRO A 3 -17.49 -2.68 15.37
C PRO A 3 -16.69 -3.56 16.35
N GLY A 4 -16.11 -2.95 17.40
CA GLY A 4 -15.26 -3.65 18.38
C GLY A 4 -13.84 -4.01 17.91
N HIS A 5 -13.52 -3.85 16.63
CA HIS A 5 -12.19 -4.14 16.06
C HIS A 5 -11.72 -3.00 15.15
N PRO A 6 -11.16 -1.90 15.72
CA PRO A 6 -10.85 -0.69 14.97
C PRO A 6 -9.78 -0.86 13.89
N SER A 7 -8.92 -1.88 14.02
CA SER A 7 -7.89 -2.25 13.04
C SER A 7 -8.38 -3.21 11.95
N GLN A 8 -9.69 -3.53 11.90
CA GLN A 8 -10.29 -4.35 10.86
C GLN A 8 -11.26 -3.52 10.04
N GLY A 9 -11.27 -3.72 8.72
CA GLY A 9 -12.13 -2.99 7.80
C GLY A 9 -12.46 -3.77 6.54
N LEU A 10 -13.16 -3.08 5.65
CA LEU A 10 -13.43 -3.54 4.30
C LEU A 10 -12.75 -2.57 3.33
N LEU A 11 -11.94 -3.09 2.42
CA LEU A 11 -11.39 -2.36 1.28
C LEU A 11 -12.28 -2.62 0.06
N GLN A 12 -12.80 -1.56 -0.53
CA GLN A 12 -13.51 -1.63 -1.80
C GLN A 12 -12.59 -1.23 -2.95
N ALA A 13 -12.43 -2.12 -3.92
CA ALA A 13 -11.69 -1.87 -5.16
C ALA A 13 -12.62 -2.12 -6.36
N GLY A 14 -13.26 -1.04 -6.84
CA GLY A 14 -14.31 -1.14 -7.84
C GLY A 14 -15.51 -1.95 -7.33
N LYS A 15 -15.79 -3.09 -7.97
CA LYS A 15 -16.88 -4.01 -7.59
C LYS A 15 -16.44 -5.08 -6.58
N LEU A 16 -15.16 -5.13 -6.22
CA LEU A 16 -14.61 -6.12 -5.31
C LEU A 16 -14.52 -5.55 -3.90
N VAL A 17 -14.81 -6.40 -2.91
CA VAL A 17 -14.72 -6.06 -1.48
C VAL A 17 -13.87 -7.11 -0.79
N PHE A 18 -12.87 -6.65 -0.03
CA PHE A 18 -11.94 -7.50 0.70
C PHE A 18 -11.92 -7.13 2.17
N SER A 19 -11.77 -8.11 3.05
CA SER A 19 -11.34 -7.85 4.43
C SER A 19 -9.96 -7.20 4.39
N CYS A 20 -9.76 -6.13 5.16
CA CYS A 20 -8.48 -5.43 5.22
C CYS A 20 -8.09 -5.09 6.65
N ALA A 21 -6.78 -4.88 6.84
CA ALA A 21 -6.26 -4.26 8.05
C ALA A 21 -6.34 -2.74 7.91
N LEU A 22 -6.71 -2.09 9.01
CA LEU A 22 -6.64 -0.64 9.20
C LEU A 22 -5.51 -0.33 10.19
N GLY A 23 -4.93 0.85 10.07
CA GLY A 23 -3.89 1.31 10.98
C GLY A 23 -4.35 1.33 12.43
N ARG A 24 -3.41 1.17 13.38
CA ARG A 24 -3.68 1.22 14.83
C ARG A 24 -4.35 2.53 15.29
N GLY A 25 -4.11 3.62 14.57
CA GLY A 25 -4.74 4.93 14.78
C GLY A 25 -6.15 5.05 14.20
N GLY A 26 -6.72 3.96 13.65
CA GLY A 26 -8.01 3.97 12.99
C GLY A 26 -7.99 4.71 11.65
N ILE A 27 -9.16 5.16 11.20
CA ILE A 27 -9.31 5.94 9.96
C ILE A 27 -9.30 7.44 10.32
N SER A 28 -8.48 8.24 9.65
CA SER A 28 -8.34 9.67 9.93
C SER A 28 -8.23 10.52 8.66
N ALA A 29 -8.93 11.65 8.64
CA ALA A 29 -8.76 12.69 7.62
C ALA A 29 -7.46 13.49 7.82
N GLY A 30 -6.92 13.51 9.03
CA GLY A 30 -5.70 14.23 9.41
C GLY A 30 -4.46 13.33 9.50
N LYS A 31 -4.33 12.36 8.58
CA LYS A 31 -3.20 11.40 8.56
C LYS A 31 -1.86 12.13 8.51
N ARG A 32 -0.93 11.77 9.39
CA ARG A 32 0.47 12.26 9.45
C ARG A 32 1.45 11.10 9.52
N GLU A 33 2.68 11.27 9.06
CA GLU A 33 3.70 10.23 9.21
C GLU A 33 3.86 9.80 10.67
N GLY A 34 4.01 8.49 10.92
CA GLY A 34 4.16 7.92 12.27
C GLY A 34 2.89 7.75 13.11
N ASP A 35 1.76 8.38 12.76
CA ASP A 35 0.51 8.32 13.55
C ASP A 35 -0.18 6.94 13.54
N GLY A 36 0.22 6.07 12.61
CA GLY A 36 -0.36 4.74 12.42
C GLY A 36 -1.82 4.73 11.99
N ALA A 37 -2.36 5.80 11.42
CA ALA A 37 -3.74 5.84 10.91
C ALA A 37 -3.83 5.35 9.45
N THR A 38 -5.03 4.97 9.01
CA THR A 38 -5.38 4.82 7.60
C THR A 38 -6.01 6.12 7.12
N PRO A 39 -5.55 6.73 6.00
CA PRO A 39 -6.14 7.95 5.51
C PRO A 39 -7.62 7.74 5.12
N LEU A 40 -8.47 8.69 5.52
CA LEU A 40 -9.86 8.75 5.07
C LEU A 40 -9.89 9.32 3.64
N GLY A 41 -10.20 8.49 2.66
CA GLY A 41 -10.38 8.96 1.28
C GLY A 41 -10.44 7.85 0.26
N SER A 42 -10.84 8.21 -0.96
CA SER A 42 -10.74 7.36 -2.14
C SER A 42 -9.37 7.57 -2.80
N MET A 43 -8.62 6.49 -3.00
CA MET A 43 -7.27 6.54 -3.58
C MET A 43 -7.19 5.67 -4.83
N ARG A 44 -6.47 6.14 -5.85
CA ARG A 44 -6.22 5.37 -7.08
C ARG A 44 -5.09 4.39 -6.85
N ILE A 45 -5.27 3.14 -7.28
CA ILE A 45 -4.17 2.17 -7.39
C ILE A 45 -3.32 2.59 -8.61
N LEU A 46 -2.07 2.97 -8.37
CA LEU A 46 -1.19 3.53 -9.41
C LEU A 46 -0.37 2.43 -10.11
N SER A 47 0.41 1.69 -9.33
CA SER A 47 1.35 0.68 -9.79
C SER A 47 1.69 -0.25 -8.63
N GLY A 48 2.44 -1.32 -8.90
CA GLY A 48 2.91 -2.23 -7.86
C GLY A 48 4.21 -2.94 -8.22
N TYR A 49 4.76 -3.61 -7.22
CA TYR A 49 5.90 -4.50 -7.38
C TYR A 49 5.46 -5.95 -7.13
N PHE A 50 6.12 -6.90 -7.76
CA PHE A 50 5.81 -8.31 -7.57
C PHE A 50 7.06 -9.19 -7.56
N ARG A 51 6.98 -10.28 -6.81
CA ARG A 51 8.00 -11.32 -6.76
C ARG A 51 7.76 -12.34 -7.88
N ASN A 52 8.70 -12.49 -8.81
CA ASN A 52 8.56 -13.41 -9.95
C ASN A 52 8.36 -14.87 -9.51
N ASP A 53 9.00 -15.26 -8.40
CA ASP A 53 8.95 -16.60 -7.82
C ASP A 53 7.63 -16.90 -7.09
N HIS A 54 6.93 -15.88 -6.59
CA HIS A 54 5.64 -16.03 -5.91
C HIS A 54 4.44 -15.70 -6.80
N PHE A 55 4.60 -14.81 -7.78
CA PHE A 55 3.53 -14.37 -8.66
C PHE A 55 3.98 -14.31 -10.12
N PRO A 56 4.13 -15.47 -10.79
CA PRO A 56 4.54 -15.53 -12.20
C PRO A 56 3.59 -14.78 -13.15
N GLY A 57 2.33 -14.61 -12.75
CA GLY A 57 1.30 -13.86 -13.48
C GLY A 57 1.38 -12.34 -13.33
N GLY A 58 2.32 -11.77 -12.57
CA GLY A 58 2.36 -10.33 -12.25
C GLY A 58 2.42 -9.39 -13.45
N ARG A 59 2.93 -9.86 -14.59
CA ARG A 59 2.97 -9.11 -15.85
C ARG A 59 1.64 -9.12 -16.62
N LYS A 60 0.67 -9.95 -16.23
CA LYS A 60 -0.61 -10.16 -16.94
C LYS A 60 -1.75 -9.35 -16.33
N THR A 61 -1.46 -8.25 -15.63
CA THR A 61 -2.48 -7.37 -15.03
C THR A 61 -2.59 -6.07 -15.83
N ARG A 62 -3.72 -5.37 -15.69
CA ARG A 62 -3.90 -4.02 -16.28
C ARG A 62 -3.17 -2.92 -15.49
N LEU A 63 -2.63 -3.25 -14.31
CA LEU A 63 -1.84 -2.31 -13.51
C LEU A 63 -0.39 -2.31 -13.99
N VAL A 64 0.28 -1.17 -13.86
CA VAL A 64 1.71 -1.08 -14.12
C VAL A 64 2.44 -1.82 -13.01
N MET A 65 3.09 -2.93 -13.35
CA MET A 65 3.75 -3.82 -12.39
C MET A 65 5.22 -4.01 -12.74
N ALA A 66 6.11 -3.90 -11.73
CA ALA A 66 7.54 -4.13 -11.89
C ALA A 66 8.01 -5.33 -11.04
N PRO A 67 8.89 -6.21 -11.57
CA PRO A 67 9.44 -7.30 -10.77
C PRO A 67 10.39 -6.76 -9.68
N ILE A 68 10.36 -7.36 -8.50
CA ILE A 68 11.33 -7.10 -7.42
C ILE A 68 12.63 -7.85 -7.74
N GLY A 69 13.70 -7.09 -7.99
CA GLY A 69 15.07 -7.60 -8.14
C GLY A 69 15.84 -7.54 -6.82
N ARG A 70 17.01 -8.19 -6.77
CA ARG A 70 17.88 -8.24 -5.57
C ARG A 70 18.40 -6.85 -5.15
N ASP A 71 18.56 -5.96 -6.12
CA ASP A 71 19.07 -4.60 -5.96
C ASP A 71 17.96 -3.55 -5.75
N LEU A 72 16.68 -3.94 -5.77
CA LEU A 72 15.59 -2.99 -5.58
C LEU A 72 15.46 -2.62 -4.10
N GLY A 73 15.77 -1.37 -3.77
CA GLY A 73 15.49 -0.75 -2.48
C GLY A 73 14.34 0.25 -2.54
N TRP A 74 13.87 0.66 -1.37
CA TRP A 74 12.95 1.79 -1.19
C TRP A 74 13.54 2.72 -0.13
N CYS A 75 13.62 4.01 -0.44
CA CYS A 75 14.21 4.97 0.47
C CYS A 75 13.17 5.45 1.50
N GLU A 76 13.47 5.22 2.78
CA GLU A 76 12.65 5.60 3.94
C GLU A 76 13.27 6.77 4.73
N VAL A 77 14.34 7.41 4.21
CA VAL A 77 15.05 8.51 4.89
C VAL A 77 14.41 9.85 4.53
N PRO A 78 13.76 10.57 5.47
CA PRO A 78 12.98 11.78 5.15
C PRO A 78 13.78 12.90 4.50
N GLU A 79 15.05 13.07 4.88
CA GLU A 79 15.93 14.13 4.37
C GLU A 79 16.62 13.76 3.04
N ASP A 80 16.49 12.52 2.58
CA ASP A 80 17.06 12.09 1.30
C ASP A 80 16.18 12.57 0.14
N ARG A 81 16.80 13.06 -0.93
CA ARG A 81 16.09 13.46 -2.17
C ARG A 81 15.27 12.34 -2.80
N ASN A 82 15.57 11.08 -2.46
CA ASN A 82 14.88 9.90 -2.92
C ASN A 82 13.81 9.41 -1.94
N TYR A 83 13.48 10.15 -0.87
CA TYR A 83 12.44 9.74 0.09
C TYR A 83 11.15 9.29 -0.61
N ASN A 84 10.63 8.14 -0.19
CA ASN A 84 9.46 7.48 -0.78
C ASN A 84 9.59 7.19 -2.30
N ARG A 85 10.80 6.79 -2.74
CA ARG A 85 11.08 6.38 -4.12
C ARG A 85 11.88 5.07 -4.17
N PRO A 86 11.75 4.30 -5.28
CA PRO A 86 12.63 3.17 -5.52
C PRO A 86 14.07 3.64 -5.75
N VAL A 87 15.02 2.90 -5.21
CA VAL A 87 16.45 3.11 -5.36
C VAL A 87 17.15 1.81 -5.74
N LYS A 88 18.39 1.92 -6.22
CA LYS A 88 19.27 0.81 -6.57
C LYS A 88 20.71 1.17 -6.21
#